data_AF-A0A3A8L0V7-F1
#
_entry.id   AF-A0A3A8L0V7-F1
#
_cell.length_a   1.000
_cell.length_b   1.000
_cell.length_c   1.000
_cell.angle_alpha   90.00
_cell.angle_beta   90.00
_cell.angle_gamma   90.00
#
_symmetry.space_group_name_H-M   'P 1'
#
loop_
_entity.id
_entity.type
_entity.pdbx_description
1 polymer ?
#
loop_
_entity_poly.entity_id
_entity_poly.type
_entity_poly.pdbx_seq_one_letter_code
_entity_poly.pdbx_strand_id
1 'polypeptide(L)'
;MHKSWISLGLLVGMAGVGCGGLDEAEAVDSSVPTDATSQVTQSLITQVTGTSTVTFVATSGNETKPYDQSATSVVAYMRDSTTGAFTAYPGTGSADGTVSVPNVPSGRIYLKLGSRYLVSTGRAFDLGSTEWGRDGAFASLPTPVTVSATGLSPWQPGDYLEMYSLNPGAFGYIHGGATGFPLAGATSLSGLSFNYADMLNPVLLDSSRGDVFSLAQMRWQTSANGVPYRAMHKVLATSMTQVEGQPVTVSGTFTQPVATGTFAVDWRRSAFEALRTQVNPGALSTYNEIWMSARPAALSSAIASISGQPLLVKLNPDTQRTDIVTGSMTYNNPLPATWQKVALVAAGFTKSYALGTATPYTMSVDIRVDQEASAFTAAPVQPLVGPVQAPQVNTRGAFQDLTGVGADASLRWSKPLVGTATNYVVNIYRLGTSNGATTATRVAVLHTDLQSVYLPPGVLQAGQTYFAEIQSWYQPGSDLATSPFKRSLPRGRASVLTGMFSP
;
A
#
# COMPACT_ATOMS: atom_id res chain seq x y z
N MET A 1 22.69 1.88 -4.84
CA MET A 1 21.61 0.94 -4.47
C MET A 1 20.31 1.43 -5.09
N HIS A 2 19.82 0.79 -6.15
CA HIS A 2 18.57 1.22 -6.79
C HIS A 2 17.36 0.55 -6.12
N LYS A 3 16.34 1.35 -5.77
CA LYS A 3 15.00 0.86 -5.44
C LYS A 3 14.15 0.91 -6.71
N SER A 4 13.40 -0.17 -6.96
CA SER A 4 12.50 -0.24 -8.12
C SER A 4 11.26 0.62 -7.89
N TRP A 5 10.94 1.47 -8.86
CA TRP A 5 9.68 2.21 -8.91
C TRP A 5 8.61 1.32 -9.57
N ILE A 6 7.36 1.40 -9.10
CA ILE A 6 6.24 0.67 -9.69
C ILE A 6 5.41 1.64 -10.53
N SER A 7 5.66 1.66 -11.83
CA SER A 7 4.81 2.32 -12.81
C SER A 7 3.53 1.51 -13.07
N LEU A 8 2.41 2.19 -13.25
CA LEU A 8 1.17 1.60 -13.77
C LEU A 8 1.20 1.67 -15.31
N GLY A 9 0.85 0.57 -15.98
CA GLY A 9 0.82 0.48 -17.44
C GLY A 9 -0.51 -0.09 -17.96
N LEU A 10 -1.08 0.58 -18.96
CA LEU A 10 -2.30 0.22 -19.70
C LEU A 10 -1.97 -0.67 -20.92
N LEU A 11 -2.98 -1.36 -21.49
CA LEU A 11 -3.33 -1.46 -22.94
C LEU A 11 -4.17 -2.73 -23.32
N VAL A 12 -5.43 -2.49 -23.73
CA VAL A 12 -6.12 -2.85 -25.01
C VAL A 12 -5.94 -4.26 -25.68
N GLY A 13 -7.05 -4.92 -26.08
CA GLY A 13 -7.07 -5.89 -27.22
C GLY A 13 -8.21 -6.97 -27.36
N MET A 14 -9.23 -6.67 -28.19
CA MET A 14 -10.25 -7.45 -28.97
C MET A 14 -10.11 -9.00 -29.24
N ALA A 15 -11.10 -9.81 -29.73
CA ALA A 15 -12.60 -9.83 -29.81
C ALA A 15 -13.15 -11.15 -30.50
N GLY A 16 -14.48 -11.43 -30.46
CA GLY A 16 -15.23 -12.52 -31.19
C GLY A 16 -15.68 -13.74 -30.31
N VAL A 17 -16.93 -14.24 -30.20
CA VAL A 17 -18.13 -14.50 -31.08
C VAL A 17 -17.95 -15.71 -32.02
N GLY A 18 -18.82 -16.72 -32.20
CA GLY A 18 -20.17 -17.14 -31.71
C GLY A 18 -20.77 -18.23 -32.67
N CYS A 19 -21.94 -18.89 -32.54
CA CYS A 19 -22.94 -19.13 -31.47
C CYS A 19 -24.01 -20.18 -31.94
N GLY A 20 -24.68 -20.96 -31.04
CA GLY A 20 -25.82 -21.89 -31.35
C GLY A 20 -25.46 -23.30 -31.90
N GLY A 21 -26.35 -24.32 -31.89
CA GLY A 21 -27.65 -24.51 -31.21
C GLY A 21 -28.61 -25.50 -31.92
N LEU A 22 -29.45 -26.23 -31.14
CA LEU A 22 -30.69 -26.96 -31.54
C LEU A 22 -30.52 -28.25 -32.39
N ASP A 23 -31.38 -29.29 -32.39
CA ASP A 23 -32.53 -29.74 -31.55
C ASP A 23 -32.78 -31.27 -31.80
N GLU A 24 -33.85 -32.04 -31.48
CA GLU A 24 -35.27 -31.75 -31.13
C GLU A 24 -35.96 -32.81 -30.20
N ALA A 25 -36.71 -33.79 -30.73
CA ALA A 25 -37.72 -34.63 -30.05
C ALA A 25 -37.33 -36.13 -29.97
N GLU A 26 -38.07 -37.09 -29.37
CA GLU A 26 -39.44 -37.23 -28.82
C GLU A 26 -39.40 -37.90 -27.40
N ALA A 27 -40.42 -38.10 -26.56
CA ALA A 27 -41.86 -37.78 -26.40
C ALA A 27 -42.68 -39.03 -25.95
N VAL A 28 -43.48 -38.90 -24.88
CA VAL A 28 -44.82 -39.51 -24.61
C VAL A 28 -45.25 -39.15 -23.16
N ASP A 29 -46.55 -38.91 -22.95
CA ASP A 29 -47.15 -38.33 -21.73
C ASP A 29 -47.78 -39.38 -20.77
N SER A 30 -47.84 -39.07 -19.46
CA SER A 30 -48.92 -39.55 -18.56
C SER A 30 -49.08 -38.68 -17.28
N SER A 31 -49.68 -37.50 -17.45
CA SER A 31 -50.30 -36.60 -16.44
C SER A 31 -50.45 -37.07 -14.96
N VAL A 32 -49.75 -36.37 -14.05
CA VAL A 32 -50.18 -36.07 -12.66
C VAL A 32 -49.71 -34.64 -12.33
N PRO A 33 -50.52 -33.75 -11.71
CA PRO A 33 -50.09 -32.40 -11.33
C PRO A 33 -49.23 -32.43 -10.06
N THR A 34 -48.00 -32.94 -10.15
CA THR A 34 -46.97 -32.69 -9.15
C THR A 34 -46.50 -31.25 -9.28
N ASP A 35 -46.79 -30.38 -8.31
CA ASP A 35 -46.09 -29.09 -8.16
C ASP A 35 -44.68 -29.32 -7.58
N ALA A 36 -43.93 -30.17 -8.29
CA ALA A 36 -42.52 -30.41 -8.06
C ALA A 36 -41.77 -29.20 -8.61
N THR A 37 -41.69 -28.16 -7.78
CA THR A 37 -40.81 -27.00 -7.96
C THR A 37 -39.35 -27.46 -7.90
N SER A 38 -38.92 -28.11 -8.97
CA SER A 38 -37.53 -28.40 -9.28
C SER A 38 -36.78 -27.09 -9.30
N GLN A 39 -36.15 -26.75 -8.17
CA GLN A 39 -35.25 -25.61 -8.06
C GLN A 39 -33.97 -25.88 -8.86
N VAL A 40 -34.09 -25.85 -10.18
CA VAL A 40 -33.05 -25.25 -11.00
C VAL A 40 -32.94 -23.82 -10.50
N THR A 41 -31.96 -23.59 -9.62
CA THR A 41 -31.55 -22.24 -9.23
C THR A 41 -30.96 -21.58 -10.46
N GLN A 42 -31.82 -21.01 -11.31
CA GLN A 42 -31.43 -20.09 -12.37
C GLN A 42 -30.59 -19.01 -11.70
N SER A 43 -29.28 -19.10 -11.90
CA SER A 43 -28.33 -18.22 -11.26
C SER A 43 -28.56 -16.83 -11.82
N LEU A 44 -29.17 -15.94 -11.03
CA LEU A 44 -29.62 -14.63 -11.46
C LEU A 44 -28.51 -13.96 -12.27
N ILE A 45 -28.79 -13.74 -13.56
CA ILE A 45 -27.82 -13.16 -14.47
C ILE A 45 -27.73 -11.67 -14.13
N THR A 46 -26.57 -11.27 -13.62
CA THR A 46 -26.31 -9.94 -13.07
C THR A 46 -25.28 -9.19 -13.90
N GLN A 47 -25.39 -7.86 -13.89
CA GLN A 47 -24.29 -6.99 -14.29
C GLN A 47 -23.36 -6.80 -13.09
N VAL A 48 -22.05 -6.89 -13.32
CA VAL A 48 -21.04 -6.36 -12.40
C VAL A 48 -20.73 -4.93 -12.82
N THR A 49 -20.72 -3.99 -11.89
CA THR A 49 -20.36 -2.59 -12.14
C THR A 49 -19.27 -2.12 -11.18
N GLY A 50 -18.48 -1.14 -11.60
CA GLY A 50 -17.53 -0.45 -10.75
C GLY A 50 -17.40 1.01 -11.13
N THR A 51 -17.09 1.86 -10.15
CA THR A 51 -16.83 3.29 -10.36
C THR A 51 -15.44 3.64 -9.83
N SER A 52 -14.62 4.24 -10.68
CA SER A 52 -13.23 4.60 -10.37
C SER A 52 -13.04 6.10 -10.52
N THR A 53 -13.18 6.81 -9.41
CA THR A 53 -12.87 8.24 -9.31
C THR A 53 -11.55 8.46 -8.57
N VAL A 54 -10.89 9.58 -8.84
CA VAL A 54 -9.77 10.08 -8.04
C VAL A 54 -10.22 11.35 -7.35
N THR A 55 -10.27 11.33 -6.01
CA THR A 55 -10.48 12.54 -5.20
C THR A 55 -9.13 13.09 -4.77
N PHE A 56 -8.74 14.21 -5.37
CA PHE A 56 -7.57 15.02 -5.03
C PHE A 56 -7.89 15.91 -3.82
N VAL A 57 -7.10 15.83 -2.75
CA VAL A 57 -7.26 16.63 -1.52
C VAL A 57 -6.10 17.62 -1.42
N ALA A 58 -6.30 18.83 -1.93
CA ALA A 58 -5.30 19.92 -1.92
C ALA A 58 -5.64 21.00 -0.88
N THR A 59 -4.65 21.80 -0.49
CA THR A 59 -4.90 23.00 0.35
C THR A 59 -5.69 24.09 -0.37
N SER A 60 -5.69 24.11 -1.71
CA SER A 60 -6.55 24.96 -2.54
C SER A 60 -8.01 24.50 -2.63
N GLY A 61 -8.35 23.33 -2.07
CA GLY A 61 -9.66 22.70 -2.18
C GLY A 61 -9.59 21.28 -2.73
N ASN A 62 -10.70 20.54 -2.67
CA ASN A 62 -10.79 19.18 -3.19
C ASN A 62 -11.29 19.18 -4.63
N GLU A 63 -10.74 18.30 -5.47
CA GLU A 63 -11.16 18.07 -6.85
C GLU A 63 -11.47 16.57 -7.01
N THR A 64 -12.49 16.19 -7.77
CA THR A 64 -12.78 14.77 -8.06
C THR A 64 -13.00 14.56 -9.55
N LYS A 65 -12.29 13.59 -10.12
CA LYS A 65 -12.32 13.25 -11.56
C LYS A 65 -12.60 11.76 -11.75
N PRO A 66 -13.13 11.32 -12.91
CA PRO A 66 -12.99 9.92 -13.31
C PRO A 66 -11.51 9.56 -13.49
N TYR A 67 -11.15 8.31 -13.17
CA TYR A 67 -9.91 7.68 -13.64
C TYR A 67 -10.23 6.95 -14.94
N ASP A 68 -9.49 7.21 -16.02
CA ASP A 68 -9.76 6.55 -17.30
C ASP A 68 -9.52 5.02 -17.22
N GLN A 69 -10.60 4.25 -17.35
CA GLN A 69 -10.58 2.79 -17.34
C GLN A 69 -10.60 2.17 -18.75
N SER A 70 -10.61 2.97 -19.83
CA SER A 70 -10.79 2.51 -21.22
C SER A 70 -9.77 1.48 -21.70
N ALA A 71 -8.55 1.52 -21.15
CA ALA A 71 -7.47 0.60 -21.47
C ALA A 71 -7.12 -0.38 -20.32
N THR A 72 -7.97 -0.46 -19.29
CA THR A 72 -7.92 -1.51 -18.25
C THR A 72 -8.49 -2.81 -18.79
N SER A 73 -7.76 -3.92 -18.64
CA SER A 73 -8.31 -5.25 -18.89
C SER A 73 -9.30 -5.62 -17.77
N VAL A 74 -10.58 -5.70 -18.12
CA VAL A 74 -11.71 -6.05 -17.25
C VAL A 74 -12.25 -7.44 -17.60
N VAL A 75 -12.24 -8.36 -16.63
CA VAL A 75 -12.87 -9.69 -16.76
C VAL A 75 -13.40 -10.12 -15.40
N ALA A 76 -14.65 -10.56 -15.30
CA ALA A 76 -15.08 -11.33 -14.13
C ALA A 76 -14.86 -12.82 -14.40
N TYR A 77 -14.11 -13.52 -13.54
CA TYR A 77 -14.06 -14.98 -13.59
C TYR A 77 -14.98 -15.58 -12.53
N MET A 78 -15.72 -16.64 -12.87
CA MET A 78 -16.36 -17.52 -11.90
C MET A 78 -15.67 -18.88 -11.94
N ARG A 79 -15.45 -19.48 -10.77
CA ARG A 79 -14.93 -20.85 -10.67
C ARG A 79 -16.09 -21.80 -10.42
N ASP A 80 -16.25 -22.78 -11.28
CA ASP A 80 -17.18 -23.88 -11.09
C ASP A 80 -16.74 -24.73 -9.87
N SER A 81 -17.69 -25.12 -9.03
CA SER A 81 -17.41 -25.83 -7.77
C SER A 81 -17.09 -27.31 -7.95
N THR A 82 -17.45 -27.89 -9.10
CA THR A 82 -17.50 -29.34 -9.32
C THR A 82 -16.34 -29.81 -10.19
N THR A 83 -16.11 -29.11 -11.30
CA THR A 83 -14.99 -29.30 -12.24
C THR A 83 -13.75 -28.50 -11.82
N GLY A 84 -13.93 -27.41 -11.08
CA GLY A 84 -12.88 -26.45 -10.75
C GLY A 84 -12.45 -25.52 -11.88
N ALA A 85 -13.08 -25.60 -13.05
CA ALA A 85 -12.77 -24.71 -14.18
C ALA A 85 -13.13 -23.25 -13.88
N PHE A 86 -12.42 -22.31 -14.51
CA PHE A 86 -12.74 -20.88 -14.47
C PHE A 86 -13.40 -20.43 -15.78
N THR A 87 -14.65 -20.00 -15.71
CA THR A 87 -15.36 -19.34 -16.82
C THR A 87 -15.09 -17.84 -16.79
N ALA A 88 -14.72 -17.26 -17.93
CA ALA A 88 -14.42 -15.85 -18.08
C ALA A 88 -15.59 -15.08 -18.70
N TYR A 89 -16.01 -14.00 -18.04
CA TYR A 89 -17.02 -13.06 -18.51
C TYR A 89 -16.31 -11.75 -18.88
N PRO A 90 -16.21 -11.39 -20.18
CA PRO A 90 -15.50 -10.21 -20.63
C PRO A 90 -16.25 -8.94 -20.24
N GLY A 91 -15.52 -7.93 -19.78
CA GLY A 91 -16.07 -6.62 -19.45
C GLY A 91 -15.38 -5.49 -20.20
N THR A 92 -15.84 -4.27 -19.94
CA THR A 92 -15.27 -3.03 -20.44
C THR A 92 -14.98 -2.06 -19.30
N GLY A 93 -13.97 -1.22 -19.50
CA GLY A 93 -13.79 0.03 -18.76
C GLY A 93 -14.00 1.22 -19.69
N SER A 94 -14.25 2.38 -19.11
CA SER A 94 -14.63 3.60 -19.84
C SER A 94 -13.85 4.83 -19.35
N ALA A 95 -13.76 5.87 -20.18
CA ALA A 95 -13.07 7.12 -19.83
C ALA A 95 -13.79 7.96 -18.76
N ASP A 96 -15.08 7.68 -18.50
CA ASP A 96 -15.84 8.21 -17.36
C ASP A 96 -15.56 7.47 -16.03
N GLY A 97 -14.57 6.56 -16.03
CA GLY A 97 -14.19 5.76 -14.88
C GLY A 97 -15.18 4.66 -14.50
N THR A 98 -16.20 4.40 -15.32
CA THR A 98 -17.06 3.23 -15.15
C THR A 98 -16.37 1.94 -15.61
N VAL A 99 -16.75 0.85 -14.96
CA VAL A 99 -16.40 -0.52 -15.31
C VAL A 99 -17.69 -1.34 -15.37
N SER A 100 -17.82 -2.22 -16.35
CA SER A 100 -19.01 -3.07 -16.55
C SER A 100 -18.62 -4.47 -16.99
N VAL A 101 -19.25 -5.49 -16.40
CA VAL A 101 -19.23 -6.87 -16.92
C VAL A 101 -20.69 -7.35 -17.04
N PRO A 102 -21.24 -7.49 -18.25
CA PRO A 102 -22.59 -8.02 -18.43
C PRO A 102 -22.63 -9.54 -18.21
N ASN A 103 -23.84 -10.06 -18.06
CA ASN A 103 -24.16 -11.49 -18.15
C ASN A 103 -23.42 -12.41 -17.14
N VAL A 104 -23.08 -11.91 -15.96
CA VAL A 104 -22.37 -12.67 -14.91
C VAL A 104 -23.38 -13.35 -13.97
N PRO A 105 -23.42 -14.69 -13.88
CA PRO A 105 -24.33 -15.39 -12.97
C PRO A 105 -24.15 -15.00 -11.50
N SER A 106 -25.19 -15.23 -10.68
CA SER A 106 -25.12 -15.06 -9.23
C SER A 106 -24.10 -15.98 -8.57
N GLY A 107 -23.33 -15.46 -7.60
CA GLY A 107 -22.30 -16.22 -6.90
C GLY A 107 -21.02 -15.40 -6.64
N ARG A 108 -19.95 -16.08 -6.22
CA ARG A 108 -18.65 -15.44 -5.97
C ARG A 108 -17.86 -15.28 -7.28
N ILE A 109 -17.39 -14.06 -7.53
CA ILE A 109 -16.60 -13.69 -8.71
C ILE A 109 -15.16 -13.37 -8.30
N TYR A 110 -14.25 -13.44 -9.28
CA TYR A 110 -12.91 -12.88 -9.24
C TYR A 110 -12.90 -11.75 -10.29
N LEU A 111 -13.27 -10.53 -9.90
CA LEU A 111 -13.26 -9.37 -10.80
C LEU A 111 -11.81 -8.92 -11.02
N LYS A 112 -11.26 -9.24 -12.20
CA LYS A 112 -9.93 -8.83 -12.66
C LYS A 112 -9.96 -7.40 -13.19
N LEU A 113 -9.03 -6.60 -12.70
CA LEU A 113 -8.74 -5.22 -13.10
C LEU A 113 -7.22 -5.11 -13.30
N GLY A 114 -6.75 -5.33 -14.52
CA GLY A 114 -5.32 -5.46 -14.81
C GLY A 114 -4.71 -6.68 -14.08
N SER A 115 -3.83 -6.44 -13.10
CA SER A 115 -3.22 -7.47 -12.24
C SER A 115 -3.89 -7.63 -10.86
N ARG A 116 -4.92 -6.84 -10.55
CA ARG A 116 -5.71 -6.97 -9.32
C ARG A 116 -6.92 -7.86 -9.55
N TYR A 117 -7.30 -8.65 -8.55
CA TYR A 117 -8.54 -9.42 -8.49
C TYR A 117 -9.31 -9.04 -7.23
N LEU A 118 -10.60 -8.77 -7.36
CA LEU A 118 -11.52 -8.57 -6.24
C LEU A 118 -12.39 -9.82 -6.12
N VAL A 119 -12.22 -10.57 -5.04
CA VAL A 119 -12.79 -11.91 -4.86
C VAL A 119 -13.94 -11.82 -3.87
N SER A 120 -15.13 -11.52 -4.39
CA SER A 120 -16.32 -11.12 -3.63
C SER A 120 -17.61 -11.72 -4.19
N THR A 121 -18.69 -11.74 -3.40
CA THR A 121 -20.07 -11.95 -3.88
C THR A 121 -20.74 -10.64 -4.31
N GLY A 122 -20.10 -9.49 -4.09
CA GLY A 122 -20.59 -8.18 -4.51
C GLY A 122 -20.79 -8.06 -6.03
N ARG A 123 -21.58 -7.05 -6.43
CA ARG A 123 -21.84 -6.70 -7.84
C ARG A 123 -21.61 -5.24 -8.18
N ALA A 124 -21.60 -4.34 -7.20
CA ALA A 124 -21.10 -2.97 -7.35
C ALA A 124 -19.79 -2.81 -6.57
N PHE A 125 -18.80 -2.12 -7.15
CA PHE A 125 -17.45 -1.99 -6.60
C PHE A 125 -16.99 -0.52 -6.58
N ASP A 126 -16.53 -0.04 -5.42
CA ASP A 126 -15.91 1.30 -5.29
C ASP A 126 -14.41 1.18 -5.59
N LEU A 127 -14.08 1.45 -6.84
CA LEU A 127 -12.73 1.46 -7.37
C LEU A 127 -12.07 2.85 -7.24
N GLY A 128 -12.68 3.77 -6.47
CA GLY A 128 -12.24 5.16 -6.37
C GLY A 128 -11.12 5.34 -5.34
N SER A 129 -10.01 5.96 -5.76
CA SER A 129 -8.91 6.33 -4.88
C SER A 129 -9.07 7.73 -4.31
N THR A 130 -8.12 8.14 -3.47
CA THR A 130 -8.09 9.47 -2.87
C THR A 130 -6.63 9.82 -2.62
N GLU A 131 -6.19 10.91 -3.24
CA GLU A 131 -4.79 11.31 -3.33
C GLU A 131 -4.53 12.59 -2.54
N TRP A 132 -3.36 12.71 -1.92
CA TRP A 132 -2.93 13.99 -1.34
C TRP A 132 -2.45 14.88 -2.47
N GLY A 133 -3.05 16.06 -2.59
CA GLY A 133 -2.58 17.15 -3.43
C GLY A 133 -3.55 17.49 -4.54
N ARG A 134 -3.22 18.53 -5.31
CA ARG A 134 -3.83 18.85 -6.59
C ARG A 134 -3.31 17.93 -7.69
N ASP A 135 -4.10 17.75 -8.73
CA ASP A 135 -3.65 17.12 -9.99
C ASP A 135 -2.48 17.90 -10.61
N GLY A 136 -1.51 17.19 -11.19
CA GLY A 136 -0.22 17.73 -11.63
C GLY A 136 0.75 16.71 -12.24
N ALA A 137 1.69 17.22 -13.04
CA ALA A 137 2.75 16.42 -13.65
C ALA A 137 3.87 16.07 -12.65
N PHE A 138 4.46 14.89 -12.83
CA PHE A 138 5.60 14.39 -12.06
C PHE A 138 6.90 14.73 -12.77
N ALA A 139 7.95 15.08 -12.03
CA ALA A 139 9.30 15.19 -12.59
C ALA A 139 9.86 13.79 -12.88
N SER A 140 10.01 13.45 -14.16
CA SER A 140 10.62 12.22 -14.67
C SER A 140 12.08 12.42 -15.10
N LEU A 141 12.45 13.64 -15.52
CA LEU A 141 13.82 14.02 -15.83
C LEU A 141 14.56 14.60 -14.62
N PRO A 142 15.90 14.44 -14.51
CA PRO A 142 16.70 15.06 -13.45
C PRO A 142 16.47 16.57 -13.38
N THR A 143 15.92 17.04 -12.25
CA THR A 143 15.43 18.41 -12.06
C THR A 143 16.12 18.99 -10.81
N PRO A 144 17.31 19.61 -10.93
CA PRO A 144 18.13 19.98 -9.77
C PRO A 144 17.56 21.14 -8.96
N VAL A 145 17.50 21.00 -7.65
CA VAL A 145 17.12 22.05 -6.69
C VAL A 145 18.32 22.39 -5.82
N THR A 146 18.69 23.66 -5.76
CA THR A 146 19.78 24.15 -4.90
C THR A 146 19.25 25.15 -3.88
N VAL A 147 19.54 24.94 -2.59
CA VAL A 147 18.99 25.72 -1.48
C VAL A 147 20.09 26.43 -0.69
N SER A 148 19.96 27.75 -0.56
CA SER A 148 20.84 28.60 0.25
C SER A 148 20.00 29.40 1.25
N ALA A 149 20.03 29.03 2.53
CA ALA A 149 19.09 29.52 3.53
C ALA A 149 19.72 29.67 4.91
N THR A 150 19.21 30.61 5.72
CA THR A 150 19.73 30.87 7.08
C THR A 150 18.74 30.42 8.15
N GLY A 151 19.10 30.56 9.43
CA GLY A 151 18.16 30.41 10.55
C GLY A 151 17.96 28.98 11.07
N LEU A 152 18.68 27.97 10.56
CA LEU A 152 18.69 26.63 11.18
C LEU A 152 19.09 26.72 12.65
N SER A 153 18.58 25.82 13.48
CA SER A 153 19.24 25.56 14.77
C SER A 153 20.52 24.75 14.52
N PRO A 154 21.61 24.95 15.29
CA PRO A 154 22.92 24.37 15.01
C PRO A 154 22.84 22.89 14.64
N TRP A 155 23.31 22.56 13.44
CA TRP A 155 23.21 21.21 12.90
C TRP A 155 24.04 20.22 13.72
N GLN A 156 23.59 18.98 13.79
CA GLN A 156 24.21 17.92 14.61
C GLN A 156 24.06 16.55 13.92
N PRO A 157 24.93 15.57 14.23
CA PRO A 157 24.74 14.20 13.77
C PRO A 157 23.34 13.67 14.14
N GLY A 158 22.65 13.06 13.17
CA GLY A 158 21.30 12.52 13.34
C GLY A 158 20.17 13.43 12.87
N ASP A 159 20.38 14.75 12.75
CA ASP A 159 19.44 15.65 12.06
C ASP A 159 19.25 15.22 10.59
N TYR A 160 18.09 15.50 10.01
CA TYR A 160 17.85 15.35 8.57
C TYR A 160 16.94 16.47 8.04
N LEU A 161 16.84 16.57 6.71
CA LEU A 161 15.95 17.50 6.02
C LEU A 161 14.82 16.76 5.29
N GLU A 162 13.59 17.22 5.51
CA GLU A 162 12.38 16.67 4.88
C GLU A 162 11.77 17.74 3.98
N MET A 163 11.60 17.42 2.70
CA MET A 163 10.94 18.29 1.72
C MET A 163 9.46 17.93 1.64
N TYR A 164 8.59 18.93 1.63
CA TYR A 164 7.18 18.76 1.30
C TYR A 164 6.57 19.99 0.63
N SER A 165 5.45 19.81 -0.05
CA SER A 165 4.58 20.89 -0.50
C SER A 165 3.12 20.42 -0.39
N LEU A 166 2.36 21.07 0.50
CA LEU A 166 1.04 20.59 0.92
C LEU A 166 -0.01 20.64 -0.20
N ASN A 167 0.16 21.57 -1.15
CA ASN A 167 -0.80 21.82 -2.22
C ASN A 167 -0.69 20.81 -3.38
N PRO A 168 0.48 20.54 -3.99
CA PRO A 168 0.65 19.46 -4.96
C PRO A 168 0.82 18.08 -4.30
N GLY A 169 0.80 18.01 -2.97
CA GLY A 169 1.02 16.77 -2.22
C GLY A 169 2.44 16.19 -2.38
N ALA A 170 3.39 16.99 -2.86
CA ALA A 170 4.76 16.54 -3.11
C ALA A 170 5.53 16.35 -1.81
N PHE A 171 6.41 15.34 -1.74
CA PHE A 171 7.24 15.09 -0.56
C PHE A 171 8.46 14.20 -0.87
N GLY A 172 9.49 14.32 -0.02
CA GLY A 172 10.64 13.43 -0.04
C GLY A 172 11.64 13.71 1.08
N TYR A 173 12.61 12.80 1.24
CA TYR A 173 13.73 12.98 2.17
C TYR A 173 14.96 13.42 1.39
N ILE A 174 15.70 14.42 1.90
CA ILE A 174 16.99 14.78 1.31
C ILE A 174 18.01 13.70 1.69
N HIS A 175 18.23 12.75 0.77
CA HIS A 175 19.09 11.58 0.99
C HIS A 175 20.52 11.79 0.47
N GLY A 176 21.42 10.84 0.73
CA GLY A 176 22.86 10.90 0.40
C GLY A 176 23.25 10.90 -1.08
N GLY A 177 22.32 11.25 -2.00
CA GLY A 177 22.66 11.72 -3.35
C GLY A 177 22.80 13.24 -3.42
N ALA A 178 22.34 13.95 -2.39
CA ALA A 178 22.46 15.40 -2.26
C ALA A 178 23.88 15.82 -1.80
N THR A 179 24.29 17.02 -2.22
CA THR A 179 25.55 17.67 -1.84
C THR A 179 25.26 18.94 -1.04
N GLY A 180 26.28 19.53 -0.39
CA GLY A 180 26.10 20.77 0.39
C GLY A 180 25.30 20.62 1.70
N PHE A 181 25.26 19.41 2.28
CA PHE A 181 24.72 19.21 3.64
C PHE A 181 25.47 20.08 4.67
N PRO A 182 24.79 20.56 5.74
CA PRO A 182 25.45 21.34 6.77
C PRO A 182 26.51 20.53 7.53
N LEU A 183 27.61 21.20 7.87
CA LEU A 183 28.57 20.70 8.87
C LEU A 183 27.97 20.81 10.28
N ALA A 184 28.50 20.04 11.23
CA ALA A 184 28.10 20.16 12.63
C ALA A 184 28.34 21.60 13.16
N GLY A 185 27.36 22.13 13.91
CA GLY A 185 27.33 23.51 14.38
C GLY A 185 26.74 24.53 13.39
N ALA A 186 26.62 24.21 12.09
CA ALA A 186 26.15 25.16 11.09
C ALA A 186 24.69 25.59 11.30
N THR A 187 24.41 26.88 11.06
CA THR A 187 23.08 27.51 11.18
C THR A 187 22.50 27.94 9.83
N SER A 188 23.10 27.49 8.72
CA SER A 188 22.70 27.81 7.35
C SER A 188 22.95 26.65 6.38
N LEU A 189 22.17 26.63 5.29
CA LEU A 189 22.47 25.92 4.05
C LEU A 189 23.21 26.86 3.10
N SER A 190 24.27 26.37 2.48
CA SER A 190 25.11 27.14 1.55
C SER A 190 25.29 26.36 0.25
N GLY A 191 24.22 26.27 -0.54
CA GLY A 191 24.19 25.46 -1.76
C GLY A 191 23.91 23.97 -1.52
N LEU A 192 22.97 23.63 -0.63
CA LEU A 192 22.45 22.26 -0.52
C LEU A 192 21.77 21.89 -1.85
N SER A 193 22.33 20.94 -2.60
CA SER A 193 21.85 20.60 -3.94
C SER A 193 21.36 19.15 -4.01
N PHE A 194 20.17 18.94 -4.57
CA PHE A 194 19.55 17.61 -4.73
C PHE A 194 18.72 17.53 -6.01
N ASN A 195 18.49 16.32 -6.52
CA ASN A 195 17.59 16.08 -7.65
C ASN A 195 16.14 15.94 -7.16
N TYR A 196 15.22 16.71 -7.72
CA TYR A 196 13.80 16.66 -7.36
C TYR A 196 13.10 15.38 -7.83
N ALA A 197 13.53 14.80 -8.96
CA ALA A 197 12.92 13.56 -9.48
C ALA A 197 13.20 12.33 -8.59
N ASP A 198 14.17 12.40 -7.68
CA ASP A 198 14.45 11.32 -6.71
C ASP A 198 13.57 11.42 -5.43
N MET A 199 12.69 12.42 -5.33
CA MET A 199 11.72 12.53 -4.23
C MET A 199 10.65 11.42 -4.30
N LEU A 200 9.99 11.15 -3.16
CA LEU A 200 9.02 10.05 -3.06
C LEU A 200 7.69 10.33 -3.77
N ASN A 201 7.31 11.60 -3.89
CA ASN A 201 6.21 12.07 -4.73
C ASN A 201 6.63 13.37 -5.45
N PRO A 202 7.31 13.30 -6.61
CA PRO A 202 7.95 14.45 -7.24
C PRO A 202 7.00 15.25 -8.15
N VAL A 203 5.80 15.60 -7.65
CA VAL A 203 4.86 16.47 -8.40
C VAL A 203 5.47 17.87 -8.52
N LEU A 204 5.55 18.41 -9.75
CA LEU A 204 6.18 19.70 -10.04
C LEU A 204 5.44 20.86 -9.36
N LEU A 205 6.18 21.70 -8.64
CA LEU A 205 5.66 22.91 -7.99
C LEU A 205 5.36 24.02 -8.99
N ASP A 206 4.25 24.71 -8.77
CA ASP A 206 3.81 25.90 -9.49
C ASP A 206 3.24 26.92 -8.50
N SER A 207 4.02 27.96 -8.22
CA SER A 207 3.63 29.02 -7.27
C SER A 207 2.40 29.83 -7.72
N SER A 208 2.04 29.83 -9.01
CA SER A 208 0.80 30.47 -9.49
C SER A 208 -0.46 29.71 -9.06
N ARG A 209 -0.33 28.42 -8.75
CA ARG A 209 -1.39 27.55 -8.21
C ARG A 209 -1.40 27.48 -6.68
N GLY A 210 -0.62 28.34 -6.02
CA GLY A 210 -0.52 28.42 -4.56
C GLY A 210 0.43 27.39 -3.94
N ASP A 211 1.32 26.79 -4.73
CA ASP A 211 2.29 25.83 -4.20
C ASP A 211 3.43 26.52 -3.42
N VAL A 212 3.85 25.89 -2.32
CA VAL A 212 4.90 26.38 -1.42
C VAL A 212 5.94 25.30 -1.22
N PHE A 213 7.19 25.59 -1.58
CA PHE A 213 8.33 24.73 -1.22
C PHE A 213 8.56 24.84 0.28
N SER A 214 8.39 23.72 0.98
CA SER A 214 8.68 23.60 2.41
C SER A 214 9.84 22.64 2.63
N LEU A 215 10.81 23.05 3.44
CA LEU A 215 11.96 22.24 3.84
C LEU A 215 12.08 22.30 5.36
N ALA A 216 11.93 21.15 6.03
CA ALA A 216 11.92 21.05 7.49
C ALA A 216 13.24 20.50 8.03
N GLN A 217 13.78 21.17 9.05
CA GLN A 217 14.82 20.62 9.91
C GLN A 217 14.16 19.65 10.90
N MET A 218 14.40 18.36 10.69
CA MET A 218 13.98 17.28 11.57
C MET A 218 15.13 17.00 12.53
N ARG A 219 15.07 17.56 13.74
CA ARG A 219 16.19 17.50 14.70
C ARG A 219 16.19 16.24 15.53
N TRP A 220 17.37 15.66 15.70
CA TRP A 220 17.65 14.60 16.66
C TRP A 220 17.47 15.10 18.10
N GLN A 221 16.73 14.35 18.90
CA GLN A 221 16.43 14.64 20.30
C GLN A 221 16.40 13.33 21.09
N THR A 222 16.52 13.45 22.41
CA THR A 222 16.39 12.31 23.34
C THR A 222 15.29 12.63 24.33
N SER A 223 14.40 11.66 24.59
CA SER A 223 13.27 11.86 25.51
C SER A 223 13.71 11.81 26.98
N ALA A 224 12.79 12.13 27.89
CA ALA A 224 13.00 11.95 29.33
C ALA A 224 13.34 10.50 29.74
N ASN A 225 12.97 9.51 28.93
CA ASN A 225 13.26 8.09 29.15
C ASN A 225 14.54 7.63 28.41
N GLY A 226 15.36 8.54 27.88
CA GLY A 226 16.58 8.20 27.15
C GLY A 226 16.36 7.69 25.72
N VAL A 227 15.14 7.74 25.19
CA VAL A 227 14.81 7.20 23.86
C VAL A 227 15.14 8.24 22.77
N PRO A 228 15.97 7.91 21.76
CA PRO A 228 16.27 8.81 20.66
C PRO A 228 15.11 8.93 19.66
N TYR A 229 14.85 10.15 19.20
CA TYR A 229 13.85 10.47 18.19
C TYR A 229 14.30 11.61 17.28
N ARG A 230 13.61 11.81 16.16
CA ARG A 230 13.59 13.07 15.41
C ARG A 230 12.24 13.74 15.58
N ALA A 231 12.24 15.07 15.66
CA ALA A 231 11.03 15.88 15.63
C ALA A 231 11.18 17.09 14.72
N MET A 232 10.06 17.51 14.14
CA MET A 232 9.98 18.74 13.34
C MET A 232 10.28 19.94 14.21
N HIS A 233 11.29 20.72 13.82
CA HIS A 233 11.87 21.77 14.67
C HIS A 233 11.78 23.16 14.02
N LYS A 234 12.24 23.29 12.76
CA LYS A 234 12.17 24.55 12.00
C LYS A 234 11.81 24.27 10.55
N VAL A 235 11.20 25.25 9.89
CA VAL A 235 10.81 25.15 8.47
C VAL A 235 11.23 26.39 7.69
N LEU A 236 11.87 26.19 6.55
CA LEU A 236 11.92 27.14 5.45
C LEU A 236 10.64 26.92 4.62
N ALA A 237 9.86 27.96 4.39
CA ALA A 237 8.71 27.94 3.48
C ALA A 237 8.80 29.11 2.50
N THR A 238 8.68 28.86 1.20
CA THR A 238 8.82 29.89 0.16
C THR A 238 8.12 29.50 -1.14
N SER A 239 7.78 30.50 -1.97
CA SER A 239 7.22 30.30 -3.31
C SER A 239 8.27 29.72 -4.26
N MET A 240 7.89 28.75 -5.08
CA MET A 240 8.76 28.08 -6.04
C MET A 240 7.94 27.61 -7.24
N THR A 241 8.49 27.75 -8.44
CA THR A 241 7.95 27.13 -9.67
C THR A 241 9.07 26.32 -10.31
N GLN A 242 8.73 25.15 -10.84
CA GLN A 242 9.66 24.23 -11.49
C GLN A 242 9.31 24.03 -12.96
N VAL A 243 10.33 23.88 -13.79
CA VAL A 243 10.23 23.33 -15.14
C VAL A 243 11.00 22.01 -15.13
N GLU A 244 10.43 20.95 -15.70
CA GLU A 244 11.07 19.64 -15.74
C GLU A 244 12.43 19.71 -16.45
N GLY A 245 13.43 19.02 -15.91
CA GLY A 245 14.79 18.99 -16.46
C GLY A 245 15.61 20.26 -16.22
N GLN A 246 15.04 21.32 -15.63
CA GLN A 246 15.73 22.59 -15.40
C GLN A 246 16.23 22.74 -13.96
N PRO A 247 17.40 23.36 -13.75
CA PRO A 247 17.89 23.68 -12.41
C PRO A 247 17.15 24.90 -11.83
N VAL A 248 16.89 24.88 -10.53
CA VAL A 248 16.23 25.95 -9.80
C VAL A 248 16.96 26.23 -8.47
N THR A 249 17.12 27.51 -8.14
CA THR A 249 17.75 27.95 -6.88
C THR A 249 16.72 28.59 -5.97
N VAL A 250 16.75 28.21 -4.69
CA VAL A 250 15.81 28.63 -3.65
C VAL A 250 16.58 29.27 -2.50
N SER A 251 16.07 30.36 -1.94
CA SER A 251 16.65 30.99 -0.74
C SER A 251 15.58 31.46 0.25
N GLY A 252 16.02 31.73 1.48
CA GLY A 252 15.15 32.22 2.56
C GLY A 252 15.70 31.93 3.96
N THR A 253 14.80 31.86 4.93
CA THR A 253 15.13 31.65 6.35
C THR A 253 14.24 30.58 6.97
N PHE A 254 14.86 29.66 7.71
CA PHE A 254 14.17 28.70 8.57
C PHE A 254 13.58 29.39 9.79
N THR A 255 12.27 29.30 9.97
CA THR A 255 11.56 29.84 11.14
C THR A 255 11.16 28.75 12.13
N GLN A 256 10.96 29.13 13.38
CA GLN A 256 10.43 28.25 14.44
C GLN A 256 8.89 28.29 14.36
N PRO A 257 8.18 27.15 14.19
CA PRO A 257 6.73 27.12 14.29
C PRO A 257 6.29 27.46 15.73
N VAL A 258 5.28 28.32 15.86
CA VAL A 258 4.79 28.79 17.18
C VAL A 258 3.94 27.73 17.90
N ALA A 259 3.25 26.87 17.16
CA ALA A 259 2.51 25.76 17.74
C ALA A 259 3.47 24.59 18.04
N THR A 260 3.32 24.00 19.22
CA THR A 260 4.11 22.86 19.68
C THR A 260 3.20 21.78 20.24
N GLY A 261 3.76 20.60 20.52
CA GLY A 261 3.05 19.52 21.18
C GLY A 261 3.96 18.44 21.72
N THR A 262 3.35 17.48 22.40
CA THR A 262 4.01 16.28 22.92
C THR A 262 3.39 15.02 22.33
N PHE A 263 4.21 13.97 22.18
CA PHE A 263 3.78 12.64 21.79
C PHE A 263 4.51 11.61 22.65
N ALA A 264 3.83 10.52 23.02
CA ALA A 264 4.38 9.45 23.84
C ALA A 264 3.78 8.10 23.41
N VAL A 265 4.56 7.03 23.51
CA VAL A 265 4.14 5.68 23.16
C VAL A 265 4.70 4.70 24.20
N ASP A 266 3.83 3.88 24.78
CA ASP A 266 4.20 2.58 25.36
C ASP A 266 4.03 1.54 24.23
N TRP A 267 5.12 1.06 23.65
CA TRP A 267 5.07 0.08 22.55
C TRP A 267 5.56 -1.29 23.00
N ARG A 268 4.66 -2.26 22.90
CA ARG A 268 4.86 -3.64 23.31
C ARG A 268 5.56 -4.47 22.23
N ARG A 269 6.80 -4.10 21.90
CA ARG A 269 7.65 -4.78 20.89
C ARG A 269 7.71 -6.29 21.10
N SER A 270 7.65 -6.77 22.34
CA SER A 270 7.63 -8.20 22.66
C SER A 270 6.42 -8.94 22.04
N ALA A 271 5.24 -8.31 22.03
CA ALA A 271 4.03 -8.84 21.44
C ALA A 271 4.07 -8.87 19.90
N PHE A 272 4.87 -8.00 19.26
CA PHE A 272 5.11 -8.04 17.81
C PHE A 272 6.13 -9.14 17.47
N GLU A 273 7.24 -9.25 18.21
CA GLU A 273 8.26 -10.31 18.00
C GLU A 273 7.69 -11.72 18.24
N ALA A 274 6.77 -11.89 19.20
CA ALA A 274 6.11 -13.17 19.46
C ALA A 274 5.38 -13.76 18.23
N LEU A 275 5.05 -12.92 17.23
CA LEU A 275 4.39 -13.30 15.99
C LEU A 275 5.39 -13.60 14.84
N ARG A 276 6.70 -13.39 15.03
CA ARG A 276 7.74 -13.57 13.98
C ARG A 276 7.67 -14.93 13.30
N THR A 277 7.57 -16.01 14.06
CA THR A 277 7.54 -17.38 13.51
C THR A 277 6.24 -17.68 12.75
N GLN A 278 5.19 -16.89 12.96
CA GLN A 278 3.93 -16.97 12.20
C GLN A 278 4.04 -16.23 10.86
N VAL A 279 4.88 -15.18 10.76
CA VAL A 279 5.24 -14.55 9.48
C VAL A 279 5.92 -15.59 8.57
N ASN A 280 6.97 -16.24 9.07
CA ASN A 280 7.52 -17.49 8.56
C ASN A 280 8.41 -18.11 9.67
N PRO A 281 8.51 -19.45 9.81
CA PRO A 281 9.41 -20.06 10.80
C PRO A 281 10.86 -19.57 10.71
N GLY A 282 11.36 -19.31 9.50
CA GLY A 282 12.69 -18.76 9.23
C GLY A 282 12.76 -17.23 9.11
N ALA A 283 11.69 -16.48 9.47
CA ALA A 283 11.69 -15.02 9.39
C ALA A 283 12.66 -14.39 10.41
N LEU A 284 13.34 -13.32 10.00
CA LEU A 284 14.24 -12.54 10.86
C LEU A 284 13.63 -11.17 11.18
N SER A 285 13.72 -10.72 12.42
CA SER A 285 13.41 -9.33 12.81
C SER A 285 14.46 -8.38 12.24
N THR A 286 14.06 -7.24 11.67
CA THR A 286 14.99 -6.37 10.92
C THR A 286 14.95 -4.89 11.28
N TYR A 287 13.76 -4.29 11.36
CA TYR A 287 13.62 -2.87 11.68
C TYR A 287 12.46 -2.62 12.63
N ASN A 288 12.56 -1.54 13.39
CA ASN A 288 11.49 -0.99 14.19
C ASN A 288 11.26 0.45 13.72
N GLU A 289 10.01 0.86 13.54
CA GLU A 289 9.66 2.23 13.18
C GLU A 289 8.44 2.71 13.97
N ILE A 290 8.53 3.94 14.47
CA ILE A 290 7.38 4.70 14.99
C ILE A 290 7.39 6.03 14.24
N TRP A 291 6.23 6.50 13.78
CA TRP A 291 6.10 7.89 13.36
C TRP A 291 4.75 8.49 13.69
N MET A 292 4.68 9.82 13.68
CA MET A 292 3.45 10.60 13.73
C MET A 292 3.53 11.74 12.71
N SER A 293 2.47 11.91 11.93
CA SER A 293 2.26 13.03 11.00
C SER A 293 0.93 13.73 11.29
N ALA A 294 0.70 14.89 10.68
CA ALA A 294 -0.62 15.53 10.65
C ALA A 294 -1.10 15.71 9.22
N ARG A 295 -2.38 15.44 8.98
CA ARG A 295 -2.97 15.40 7.63
C ARG A 295 -4.43 15.90 7.61
N PRO A 296 -4.93 16.38 6.46
CA PRO A 296 -6.35 16.67 6.25
C PRO A 296 -7.24 15.50 6.67
N ALA A 297 -8.35 15.78 7.39
CA ALA A 297 -9.28 14.74 7.84
C ALA A 297 -9.91 13.95 6.68
N ALA A 298 -10.06 14.55 5.50
CA ALA A 298 -10.53 13.88 4.29
C ALA A 298 -9.59 12.76 3.80
N LEU A 299 -8.31 12.79 4.18
CA LEU A 299 -7.36 11.71 3.90
C LEU A 299 -7.40 10.58 4.95
N SER A 300 -8.18 10.69 6.03
CA SER A 300 -8.24 9.64 7.06
C SER A 300 -8.69 8.27 6.53
N SER A 301 -9.46 8.27 5.44
CA SER A 301 -9.99 7.09 4.73
C SER A 301 -9.28 6.77 3.40
N ALA A 302 -8.14 7.40 3.11
CA ALA A 302 -7.46 7.33 1.82
C ALA A 302 -6.22 6.39 1.78
N ILE A 303 -5.84 5.90 0.59
CA ILE A 303 -4.56 5.19 0.38
C ILE A 303 -3.36 6.14 0.35
N ALA A 304 -3.43 7.31 -0.31
CA ALA A 304 -2.28 8.22 -0.39
C ALA A 304 -1.81 8.75 0.96
N SER A 305 -2.74 8.76 1.92
CA SER A 305 -2.54 9.03 3.35
C SER A 305 -1.48 8.15 4.06
N ILE A 306 -0.96 7.13 3.38
CA ILE A 306 -0.03 6.13 3.90
C ILE A 306 1.45 6.55 3.69
N SER A 307 1.74 7.61 2.93
CA SER A 307 3.11 8.14 2.75
C SER A 307 3.79 8.52 4.07
N GLY A 308 3.03 9.17 4.96
CA GLY A 308 3.46 9.54 6.31
C GLY A 308 4.13 10.91 6.41
N GLN A 309 4.29 11.66 5.32
CA GLN A 309 4.82 13.03 5.32
C GLN A 309 3.65 14.05 5.33
N PRO A 310 3.83 15.27 5.89
CA PRO A 310 4.99 15.73 6.64
C PRO A 310 5.02 15.13 8.05
N LEU A 311 6.19 14.65 8.46
CA LEU A 311 6.40 14.04 9.77
C LEU A 311 6.52 15.11 10.87
N LEU A 312 5.81 14.90 11.98
CA LEU A 312 5.98 15.70 13.20
C LEU A 312 6.98 15.04 14.15
N VAL A 313 6.91 13.71 14.28
CA VAL A 313 7.84 12.88 15.07
C VAL A 313 8.17 11.60 14.30
N LYS A 314 9.44 11.19 14.34
CA LYS A 314 9.91 9.90 13.81
C LYS A 314 10.93 9.24 14.74
N LEU A 315 10.75 7.94 14.99
CA LEU A 315 11.71 7.09 15.66
C LEU A 315 12.04 5.90 14.76
N ASN A 316 13.30 5.49 14.79
CA ASN A 316 13.70 4.16 14.37
C ASN A 316 14.39 3.52 15.58
N PRO A 317 13.61 2.90 16.51
CA PRO A 317 14.18 2.25 17.67
C PRO A 317 15.18 1.15 17.28
N ASP A 318 16.03 0.77 18.24
CA ASP A 318 16.96 -0.34 18.09
C ASP A 318 16.26 -1.65 17.68
N THR A 319 17.04 -2.64 17.24
CA THR A 319 16.56 -3.97 16.84
C THR A 319 16.26 -4.89 18.04
N GLN A 320 16.22 -4.37 19.27
CA GLN A 320 15.80 -5.18 20.42
C GLN A 320 14.30 -5.48 20.38
N ARG A 321 13.93 -6.52 21.15
CA ARG A 321 12.60 -7.12 21.23
C ARG A 321 11.87 -6.79 22.54
N THR A 322 12.55 -6.08 23.43
CA THR A 322 12.06 -5.56 24.71
C THR A 322 11.08 -4.42 24.50
N ASP A 323 10.02 -4.36 25.32
CA ASP A 323 9.05 -3.26 25.28
C ASP A 323 9.75 -1.90 25.47
N ILE A 324 9.20 -0.84 24.87
CA ILE A 324 9.77 0.51 24.92
C ILE A 324 8.71 1.54 25.29
N VAL A 325 8.92 2.25 26.40
CA VAL A 325 8.11 3.40 26.81
C VAL A 325 8.90 4.66 26.46
N THR A 326 8.48 5.39 25.44
CA THR A 326 9.26 6.55 24.92
C THR A 326 9.36 7.67 25.94
N GLY A 327 8.41 7.80 26.87
CA GLY A 327 8.18 9.06 27.58
C GLY A 327 7.72 10.17 26.63
N SER A 328 7.67 11.40 27.13
CA SER A 328 7.26 12.56 26.32
C SER A 328 8.33 12.96 25.31
N MET A 329 7.91 13.16 24.06
CA MET A 329 8.71 13.64 22.93
C MET A 329 8.10 14.94 22.41
N THR A 330 8.88 16.03 22.39
CA THR A 330 8.44 17.37 21.99
C THR A 330 8.61 17.60 20.49
N TYR A 331 7.64 18.24 19.85
CA TYR A 331 7.70 18.63 18.44
C TYR A 331 7.08 20.01 18.21
N ASN A 332 7.50 20.67 17.13
CA ASN A 332 6.89 21.90 16.64
C ASN A 332 5.99 21.56 15.44
N ASN A 333 4.91 22.31 15.27
CA ASN A 333 3.90 22.05 14.25
C ASN A 333 3.67 23.29 13.36
N PRO A 334 4.15 23.29 12.10
CA PRO A 334 3.86 24.31 11.10
C PRO A 334 2.52 24.06 10.37
N LEU A 335 1.88 22.90 10.60
CA LEU A 335 0.70 22.44 9.87
C LEU A 335 -0.58 22.91 10.58
N PRO A 336 -1.72 23.06 9.87
CA PRO A 336 -2.97 23.52 10.47
C PRO A 336 -3.37 22.71 11.71
N ALA A 337 -3.65 23.39 12.83
CA ALA A 337 -3.88 22.73 14.12
C ALA A 337 -5.06 21.74 14.12
N THR A 338 -6.04 21.98 13.23
CA THR A 338 -7.23 21.15 12.97
C THR A 338 -6.94 19.85 12.21
N TRP A 339 -5.72 19.64 11.69
CA TRP A 339 -5.37 18.41 11.00
C TRP A 339 -5.24 17.23 11.98
N GLN A 340 -5.78 16.08 11.56
CA GLN A 340 -5.77 14.84 12.31
C GLN A 340 -4.32 14.37 12.47
N LYS A 341 -3.90 14.10 13.71
CA LYS A 341 -2.57 13.57 14.03
C LYS A 341 -2.67 12.05 14.05
N VAL A 342 -1.91 11.41 13.17
CA VAL A 342 -1.99 9.96 12.94
C VAL A 342 -0.61 9.37 13.15
N ALA A 343 -0.57 8.27 13.91
CA ALA A 343 0.65 7.59 14.28
C ALA A 343 0.66 6.14 13.75
N LEU A 344 1.87 5.65 13.47
CA LEU A 344 2.17 4.28 13.10
C LEU A 344 3.20 3.70 14.07
N VAL A 345 3.04 2.42 14.43
CA VAL A 345 4.17 1.54 14.78
C VAL A 345 4.28 0.40 13.76
N ALA A 346 5.49 -0.03 13.45
CA ALA A 346 5.75 -1.23 12.67
C ALA A 346 6.98 -1.99 13.19
N ALA A 347 6.82 -3.30 13.37
CA ALA A 347 7.92 -4.25 13.52
C ALA A 347 8.14 -4.97 12.18
N GLY A 348 9.33 -4.83 11.62
CA GLY A 348 9.71 -5.34 10.32
C GLY A 348 10.36 -6.72 10.37
N PHE A 349 9.96 -7.60 9.43
CA PHE A 349 10.44 -8.97 9.32
C PHE A 349 10.86 -9.27 7.88
N THR A 350 11.91 -10.07 7.69
CA THR A 350 12.37 -10.51 6.36
C THR A 350 12.40 -12.02 6.19
N LYS A 351 12.29 -12.44 4.93
CA LYS A 351 12.66 -13.77 4.43
C LYS A 351 13.40 -13.62 3.11
N SER A 352 14.46 -14.42 2.92
CA SER A 352 15.21 -14.47 1.67
C SER A 352 14.79 -15.66 0.80
N TYR A 353 14.84 -15.47 -0.51
CA TYR A 353 14.49 -16.42 -1.56
C TYR A 353 15.64 -16.45 -2.59
N ALA A 354 16.05 -17.63 -3.06
CA ALA A 354 17.15 -17.77 -4.00
C ALA A 354 16.80 -18.77 -5.11
N LEU A 355 17.10 -18.42 -6.37
CA LEU A 355 17.01 -19.35 -7.49
C LEU A 355 18.40 -19.91 -7.80
N GLY A 356 18.61 -21.19 -7.47
CA GLY A 356 19.89 -21.87 -7.65
C GLY A 356 21.01 -21.20 -6.84
N THR A 357 22.09 -20.81 -7.51
CA THR A 357 23.25 -20.14 -6.91
C THR A 357 23.20 -18.60 -6.98
N ALA A 358 22.10 -18.01 -7.46
CA ALA A 358 21.97 -16.56 -7.57
C ALA A 358 21.86 -15.89 -6.19
N THR A 359 22.40 -14.67 -6.07
CA THR A 359 22.33 -13.86 -4.83
C THR A 359 20.86 -13.75 -4.35
N PRO A 360 20.52 -14.03 -3.08
CA PRO A 360 19.13 -14.09 -2.64
C PRO A 360 18.39 -12.75 -2.73
N TYR A 361 17.14 -12.79 -3.18
CA TYR A 361 16.17 -11.71 -3.01
C TYR A 361 15.65 -11.73 -1.58
N THR A 362 15.74 -10.62 -0.86
CA THR A 362 15.20 -10.51 0.51
C THR A 362 13.90 -9.72 0.50
N MET A 363 12.79 -10.44 0.69
CA MET A 363 11.48 -9.84 0.91
C MET A 363 11.42 -9.25 2.32
N SER A 364 10.88 -8.04 2.44
CA SER A 364 10.60 -7.39 3.73
C SER A 364 9.10 -7.13 3.86
N VAL A 365 8.56 -7.52 5.01
CA VAL A 365 7.17 -7.32 5.42
C VAL A 365 7.15 -6.74 6.84
N ASP A 366 5.96 -6.50 7.40
CA ASP A 366 5.83 -5.98 8.75
C ASP A 366 4.53 -6.45 9.41
N ILE A 367 4.52 -6.31 10.74
CA ILE A 367 3.30 -6.23 11.54
C ILE A 367 3.20 -4.78 12.00
N ARG A 368 2.12 -4.10 11.61
CA ARG A 368 1.93 -2.66 11.84
C ARG A 368 0.56 -2.32 12.39
N VAL A 369 0.50 -1.17 13.04
CA VAL A 369 -0.72 -0.53 13.55
C VAL A 369 -0.68 0.95 13.19
N ASP A 370 -1.74 1.45 12.56
CA ASP A 370 -1.98 2.88 12.30
C ASP A 370 -3.24 3.32 13.07
N GLN A 371 -3.16 4.38 13.87
CA GLN A 371 -4.32 4.97 14.58
C GLN A 371 -4.15 6.49 14.73
N GLU A 372 -5.15 7.17 15.30
CA GLU A 372 -4.92 8.53 15.81
C GLU A 372 -3.83 8.53 16.89
N ALA A 373 -3.02 9.58 16.94
CA ALA A 373 -1.94 9.71 17.91
C ALA A 373 -2.45 9.71 19.38
N SER A 374 -3.69 10.15 19.59
CA SER A 374 -4.44 10.07 20.86
C SER A 374 -4.53 8.63 21.39
N ALA A 375 -4.77 7.65 20.53
CA ALA A 375 -4.89 6.24 20.92
C ALA A 375 -3.55 5.66 21.40
N PHE A 376 -2.44 6.06 20.78
CA PHE A 376 -1.08 5.64 21.17
C PHE A 376 -0.66 6.20 22.54
N THR A 377 -1.18 7.37 22.91
CA THR A 377 -0.98 7.95 24.25
C THR A 377 -1.95 7.42 25.31
N ALA A 378 -3.08 6.81 24.91
CA ALA A 378 -4.14 6.37 25.83
C ALA A 378 -3.95 4.94 26.35
N ALA A 379 -3.27 4.06 25.60
CA ALA A 379 -3.05 2.66 25.98
C ALA A 379 -1.75 2.09 25.35
N PRO A 380 -1.16 1.03 25.93
CA PRO A 380 0.00 0.36 25.33
C PRO A 380 -0.30 -0.21 23.94
N VAL A 381 0.53 0.12 22.96
CA VAL A 381 0.35 -0.26 21.56
C VAL A 381 0.77 -1.72 21.36
N GLN A 382 -0.19 -2.55 20.94
CA GLN A 382 -0.06 -3.98 20.64
C GLN A 382 -0.58 -4.27 19.23
N PRO A 383 -0.27 -5.44 18.61
CA PRO A 383 -0.79 -5.79 17.29
C PRO A 383 -2.33 -5.90 17.29
N LEU A 384 -3.01 -5.12 16.45
CA LEU A 384 -4.47 -5.22 16.28
C LEU A 384 -4.91 -6.47 15.50
N VAL A 385 -3.99 -7.08 14.75
CA VAL A 385 -4.19 -8.35 14.03
C VAL A 385 -2.86 -9.08 13.86
N GLY A 386 -2.89 -10.41 13.92
CA GLY A 386 -1.73 -11.28 13.69
C GLY A 386 -1.65 -11.85 12.27
N PRO A 387 -0.54 -12.51 11.92
CA PRO A 387 -0.42 -13.24 10.66
C PRO A 387 -1.43 -14.39 10.56
N VAL A 388 -1.80 -14.80 9.35
CA VAL A 388 -2.70 -15.96 9.14
C VAL A 388 -2.06 -17.25 9.63
N GLN A 389 -2.87 -18.18 10.14
CA GLN A 389 -2.36 -19.44 10.70
C GLN A 389 -2.40 -20.56 9.66
N ALA A 390 -1.51 -21.55 9.79
CA ALA A 390 -1.47 -22.77 8.96
C ALA A 390 -1.70 -22.55 7.44
N PRO A 391 -0.90 -21.69 6.76
CA PRO A 391 -1.05 -21.45 5.34
C PRO A 391 -0.76 -22.73 4.52
N GLN A 392 -1.53 -22.94 3.45
CA GLN A 392 -1.43 -24.10 2.56
C GLN A 392 -1.41 -23.69 1.08
N VAL A 393 -0.64 -24.41 0.26
CA VAL A 393 -0.79 -24.45 -1.19
C VAL A 393 -1.45 -25.78 -1.56
N ASN A 394 -2.63 -25.72 -2.14
CA ASN A 394 -3.58 -26.84 -2.22
C ASN A 394 -3.86 -27.43 -0.83
N THR A 395 -3.32 -28.62 -0.53
CA THR A 395 -3.40 -29.29 0.77
C THR A 395 -2.06 -29.36 1.51
N ARG A 396 -0.97 -28.86 0.91
CA ARG A 396 0.41 -28.94 1.43
C ARG A 396 0.77 -27.68 2.20
N GLY A 397 1.44 -27.83 3.36
CA GLY A 397 1.82 -26.69 4.22
C GLY A 397 2.78 -25.72 3.53
N ALA A 398 2.35 -24.47 3.37
CA ALA A 398 2.99 -23.47 2.52
C ALA A 398 4.26 -22.82 3.09
N PHE A 399 4.81 -23.30 4.21
CA PHE A 399 6.08 -22.80 4.73
C PHE A 399 7.31 -23.50 4.15
N GLN A 400 7.12 -24.71 3.60
CA GLN A 400 8.12 -25.44 2.83
C GLN A 400 8.06 -25.04 1.35
N ASP A 401 9.12 -25.35 0.60
CA ASP A 401 9.13 -25.18 -0.85
C ASP A 401 8.42 -26.36 -1.54
N LEU A 402 7.66 -26.09 -2.61
CA LEU A 402 6.73 -27.03 -3.24
C LEU A 402 6.84 -27.03 -4.77
N THR A 403 6.74 -28.20 -5.39
CA THR A 403 6.64 -28.35 -6.85
C THR A 403 5.38 -29.14 -7.22
N GLY A 404 4.91 -29.05 -8.47
CA GLY A 404 3.71 -29.76 -8.90
C GLY A 404 2.45 -29.22 -8.23
N VAL A 405 2.31 -27.89 -8.07
CA VAL A 405 1.09 -27.29 -7.49
C VAL A 405 -0.04 -27.10 -8.49
N GLY A 406 0.22 -27.23 -9.80
CA GLY A 406 -0.73 -26.92 -10.87
C GLY A 406 -0.84 -25.42 -11.18
N ALA A 407 -1.47 -25.09 -12.30
CA ALA A 407 -1.63 -23.70 -12.75
C ALA A 407 -2.79 -22.96 -12.06
N ASP A 408 -3.80 -23.69 -11.57
CA ASP A 408 -5.01 -23.16 -10.88
C ASP A 408 -4.94 -23.30 -9.35
N ALA A 409 -3.74 -23.49 -8.80
CA ALA A 409 -3.48 -23.81 -7.40
C ALA A 409 -4.25 -22.92 -6.42
N SER A 410 -4.69 -23.49 -5.30
CA SER A 410 -5.34 -22.75 -4.22
C SER A 410 -4.38 -22.35 -3.12
N LEU A 411 -4.62 -21.19 -2.53
CA LEU A 411 -4.03 -20.76 -1.26
C LEU A 411 -5.13 -20.77 -0.21
N ARG A 412 -4.85 -21.39 0.94
CA ARG A 412 -5.82 -21.57 2.05
C ARG A 412 -5.14 -21.29 3.39
N TRP A 413 -5.87 -20.78 4.38
CA TRP A 413 -5.34 -20.48 5.70
C TRP A 413 -6.41 -20.48 6.80
N SER A 414 -5.95 -20.57 8.05
CA SER A 414 -6.77 -20.34 9.24
C SER A 414 -6.70 -18.87 9.68
N LYS A 415 -7.72 -18.39 10.39
CA LYS A 415 -7.77 -17.02 10.93
C LYS A 415 -6.54 -16.73 11.83
N PRO A 416 -6.09 -15.47 11.93
CA PRO A 416 -5.09 -15.06 12.91
C PRO A 416 -5.42 -15.48 14.34
N LEU A 417 -4.38 -15.72 15.15
CA LEU A 417 -4.52 -15.96 16.59
C LEU A 417 -4.76 -14.66 17.38
N VAL A 418 -4.25 -13.53 16.87
CA VAL A 418 -4.43 -12.19 17.46
C VAL A 418 -5.38 -11.39 16.59
N GLY A 419 -6.43 -10.85 17.20
CA GLY A 419 -7.45 -10.04 16.52
C GLY A 419 -8.28 -10.81 15.48
N THR A 420 -9.22 -10.10 14.86
CA THR A 420 -10.06 -10.64 13.78
C THR A 420 -9.77 -9.86 12.51
N ALA A 421 -9.22 -10.52 11.49
CA ALA A 421 -9.07 -9.89 10.18
C ALA A 421 -10.45 -9.57 9.59
N THR A 422 -10.66 -8.33 9.14
CA THR A 422 -11.85 -7.92 8.38
C THR A 422 -11.71 -8.27 6.91
N ASN A 423 -10.47 -8.33 6.40
CA ASN A 423 -10.13 -8.66 5.02
C ASN A 423 -8.74 -9.33 4.93
N TYR A 424 -8.49 -9.99 3.81
CA TYR A 424 -7.18 -10.51 3.41
C TYR A 424 -6.75 -9.94 2.06
N VAL A 425 -5.43 -9.76 1.89
CA VAL A 425 -4.81 -9.42 0.60
C VAL A 425 -3.69 -10.40 0.31
N VAL A 426 -3.77 -11.10 -0.83
CA VAL A 426 -2.78 -12.08 -1.28
C VAL A 426 -1.98 -11.48 -2.44
N ASN A 427 -0.69 -11.26 -2.23
CA ASN A 427 0.24 -10.82 -3.27
C ASN A 427 1.01 -12.04 -3.80
N ILE A 428 0.95 -12.29 -5.11
CA ILE A 428 1.72 -13.36 -5.76
C ILE A 428 2.94 -12.75 -6.44
N TYR A 429 4.13 -13.23 -6.10
CA TYR A 429 5.40 -12.80 -6.67
C TYR A 429 6.00 -13.93 -7.49
N ARG A 430 6.31 -13.66 -8.76
CA ARG A 430 7.14 -14.54 -9.60
C ARG A 430 8.61 -14.20 -9.35
N LEU A 431 9.42 -15.22 -9.08
CA LEU A 431 10.87 -15.09 -8.97
C LEU A 431 11.52 -15.18 -10.36
N GLY A 432 12.64 -14.50 -10.54
CA GLY A 432 13.50 -14.58 -11.72
C GLY A 432 14.96 -14.33 -11.37
N THR A 433 15.82 -14.28 -12.38
CA THR A 433 17.24 -13.95 -12.21
C THR A 433 17.63 -12.80 -13.13
N SER A 434 18.48 -11.89 -12.63
CA SER A 434 19.10 -10.82 -13.42
C SER A 434 20.46 -10.48 -12.82
N ASN A 435 21.49 -10.37 -13.67
CA ASN A 435 22.86 -9.99 -13.29
C ASN A 435 23.42 -10.76 -12.07
N GLY A 436 23.16 -12.08 -11.98
CA GLY A 436 23.61 -12.94 -10.88
C GLY A 436 22.83 -12.81 -9.57
N ALA A 437 21.76 -12.01 -9.53
CA ALA A 437 20.86 -11.88 -8.40
C ALA A 437 19.46 -12.45 -8.69
N THR A 438 18.81 -12.96 -7.67
CA THR A 438 17.38 -13.30 -7.70
C THR A 438 16.56 -12.01 -7.68
N THR A 439 15.51 -11.95 -8.49
CA THR A 439 14.56 -10.83 -8.56
C THR A 439 13.14 -11.33 -8.25
N ALA A 440 12.24 -10.43 -7.88
CA ALA A 440 10.84 -10.73 -7.62
C ALA A 440 9.92 -9.71 -8.30
N THR A 441 8.94 -10.19 -9.06
CA THR A 441 7.93 -9.37 -9.74
C THR A 441 6.55 -9.75 -9.25
N ARG A 442 5.77 -8.80 -8.71
CA ARG A 442 4.39 -9.06 -8.29
C ARG A 442 3.49 -9.21 -9.52
N VAL A 443 2.96 -10.41 -9.73
CA VAL A 443 2.13 -10.76 -10.91
C VAL A 443 0.63 -10.69 -10.66
N ALA A 444 0.20 -10.86 -9.40
CA ALA A 444 -1.21 -10.76 -9.02
C ALA A 444 -1.38 -10.18 -7.60
N VAL A 445 -2.51 -9.50 -7.39
CA VAL A 445 -2.98 -9.05 -6.06
C VAL A 445 -4.44 -9.44 -5.92
N LEU A 446 -4.78 -10.34 -4.99
CA LEU A 446 -6.15 -10.78 -4.74
C LEU A 446 -6.65 -10.18 -3.42
N HIS A 447 -7.75 -9.43 -3.45
CA HIS A 447 -8.44 -8.92 -2.26
C HIS A 447 -9.64 -9.82 -1.95
N THR A 448 -9.82 -10.23 -0.69
CA THR A 448 -10.94 -11.10 -0.31
C THR A 448 -11.32 -11.01 1.17
N ASP A 449 -12.60 -11.29 1.45
CA ASP A 449 -13.17 -11.64 2.75
C ASP A 449 -12.89 -13.11 3.15
N LEU A 450 -12.53 -13.97 2.20
CA LEU A 450 -12.33 -15.40 2.43
C LEU A 450 -10.99 -15.76 3.05
N GLN A 451 -10.98 -16.89 3.75
CA GLN A 451 -9.77 -17.61 4.20
C GLN A 451 -9.11 -18.48 3.10
N SER A 452 -9.50 -18.28 1.84
CA SER A 452 -8.98 -19.04 0.71
C SER A 452 -9.21 -18.33 -0.63
N VAL A 453 -8.31 -18.57 -1.57
CA VAL A 453 -8.45 -18.19 -2.99
C VAL A 453 -7.96 -19.32 -3.88
N TYR A 454 -8.57 -19.48 -5.05
CA TYR A 454 -7.97 -20.21 -6.18
C TYR A 454 -7.26 -19.18 -7.07
N LEU A 455 -6.08 -19.52 -7.61
CA LEU A 455 -5.34 -18.62 -8.48
C LEU A 455 -5.95 -18.65 -9.90
N PRO A 456 -6.43 -17.51 -10.44
CA PRO A 456 -7.07 -17.49 -11.76
C PRO A 456 -6.10 -17.82 -12.91
N PRO A 457 -6.63 -18.19 -14.10
CA PRO A 457 -5.80 -18.59 -15.24
C PRO A 457 -4.74 -17.55 -15.61
N GLY A 458 -3.52 -18.02 -15.85
CA GLY A 458 -2.38 -17.18 -16.25
C GLY A 458 -1.61 -16.51 -15.12
N VAL A 459 -2.08 -16.60 -13.85
CA VAL A 459 -1.29 -16.12 -12.68
C VAL A 459 -0.05 -17.00 -12.47
N LEU A 460 -0.23 -18.33 -12.50
CA LEU A 460 0.86 -19.29 -12.52
C LEU A 460 1.11 -19.80 -13.94
N GLN A 461 2.39 -20.05 -14.26
CA GLN A 461 2.87 -20.47 -15.56
C GLN A 461 3.89 -21.61 -15.39
N ALA A 462 3.86 -22.60 -16.28
CA ALA A 462 4.78 -23.74 -16.21
C ALA A 462 6.25 -23.30 -16.29
N GLY A 463 7.13 -23.96 -15.54
CA GLY A 463 8.56 -23.62 -15.46
C GLY A 463 8.90 -22.32 -14.74
N GLN A 464 7.93 -21.62 -14.15
CA GLN A 464 8.15 -20.43 -13.33
C GLN A 464 8.04 -20.76 -11.83
N THR A 465 8.87 -20.09 -11.02
CA THR A 465 8.87 -20.21 -9.54
C THR A 465 8.25 -18.97 -8.91
N TYR A 466 7.48 -19.16 -7.85
CA TYR A 466 6.71 -18.12 -7.18
C TYR A 466 6.89 -18.15 -5.67
N PHE A 467 6.48 -17.08 -4.98
CA PHE A 467 6.09 -17.11 -3.57
C PHE A 467 4.85 -16.22 -3.36
N ALA A 468 4.16 -16.39 -2.24
CA ALA A 468 3.03 -15.58 -1.85
C ALA A 468 3.28 -14.84 -0.53
N GLU A 469 2.76 -13.61 -0.46
CA GLU A 469 2.52 -12.90 0.79
C GLU A 469 1.02 -12.89 1.05
N ILE A 470 0.59 -13.34 2.24
CA ILE A 470 -0.81 -13.28 2.68
C ILE A 470 -0.92 -12.28 3.81
N GLN A 471 -1.59 -11.15 3.58
CA GLN A 471 -1.78 -10.07 4.55
C GLN A 471 -3.14 -10.21 5.24
N SER A 472 -3.13 -10.36 6.56
CA SER A 472 -4.29 -10.08 7.41
C SER A 472 -4.47 -8.56 7.55
N TRP A 473 -5.68 -8.05 7.36
CA TRP A 473 -6.03 -6.66 7.64
C TRP A 473 -7.14 -6.58 8.69
N TYR A 474 -6.94 -5.78 9.74
CA TYR A 474 -8.01 -5.32 10.62
C TYR A 474 -8.30 -3.85 10.27
N GLN A 475 -9.48 -3.62 9.73
CA GLN A 475 -9.94 -2.29 9.31
C GLN A 475 -11.48 -2.31 9.32
N PRO A 476 -12.14 -1.99 10.45
CA PRO A 476 -13.58 -2.22 10.62
C PRO A 476 -14.47 -1.28 9.78
N GLY A 477 -13.97 -0.11 9.38
CA GLY A 477 -14.71 0.86 8.56
C GLY A 477 -14.44 0.76 7.05
N SER A 478 -13.99 -0.38 6.51
CA SER A 478 -13.84 -0.56 5.06
C SER A 478 -13.72 -2.03 4.67
N ASP A 479 -14.50 -2.42 3.64
CA ASP A 479 -14.34 -3.68 2.93
C ASP A 479 -13.29 -3.54 1.81
N LEU A 480 -12.25 -4.36 1.81
CA LEU A 480 -11.22 -4.37 0.76
C LEU A 480 -11.60 -5.27 -0.43
N ALA A 481 -12.57 -6.17 -0.28
CA ALA A 481 -13.08 -7.04 -1.33
C ALA A 481 -14.06 -6.34 -2.27
N THR A 482 -14.71 -5.24 -1.85
CA THR A 482 -15.55 -4.37 -2.71
C THR A 482 -15.01 -2.94 -2.87
N SER A 483 -14.30 -2.39 -1.88
CA SER A 483 -13.73 -1.04 -1.90
C SER A 483 -12.21 -1.03 -1.70
N PRO A 484 -11.41 -1.67 -2.60
CA PRO A 484 -9.99 -1.99 -2.39
C PRO A 484 -9.07 -0.78 -2.19
N PHE A 485 -9.51 0.43 -2.56
CA PHE A 485 -8.77 1.68 -2.40
C PHE A 485 -9.18 2.50 -1.16
N LYS A 486 -10.31 2.19 -0.50
CA LYS A 486 -10.72 2.88 0.74
C LYS A 486 -9.98 2.32 1.95
N ARG A 487 -9.78 3.16 2.95
CA ARG A 487 -9.13 2.83 4.21
C ARG A 487 -9.94 3.40 5.37
N SER A 488 -9.58 3.05 6.60
CA SER A 488 -10.07 3.71 7.81
C SER A 488 -9.09 3.48 8.96
N LEU A 489 -9.27 4.24 10.04
CA LEU A 489 -8.63 4.02 11.33
C LEU A 489 -9.68 3.48 12.33
N PRO A 490 -9.30 2.70 13.36
CA PRO A 490 -7.98 2.11 13.57
C PRO A 490 -7.64 1.04 12.51
N ARG A 491 -6.36 0.85 12.22
CA ARG A 491 -5.88 -0.09 11.20
C ARG A 491 -4.78 -0.99 11.73
N GLY A 492 -4.92 -2.29 11.50
CA GLY A 492 -3.87 -3.28 11.74
C GLY A 492 -3.54 -4.04 10.45
N ARG A 493 -2.27 -4.40 10.27
CA ARG A 493 -1.86 -5.33 9.22
C ARG A 493 -0.76 -6.26 9.72
N ALA A 494 -0.82 -7.53 9.32
CA ALA A 494 0.24 -8.50 9.54
C ALA A 494 0.38 -9.44 8.33
N SER A 495 1.60 -9.68 7.87
CA SER A 495 1.89 -10.53 6.71
C SER A 495 2.39 -11.93 7.08
N VAL A 496 2.08 -12.91 6.24
CA VAL A 496 2.69 -14.24 6.18
C VAL A 496 3.45 -14.37 4.86
N LEU A 497 4.60 -15.05 4.88
CA LEU A 497 5.43 -15.35 3.70
C LEU A 497 5.58 -16.88 3.51
N THR A 498 5.22 -17.37 2.33
CA THR A 498 5.32 -18.80 1.99
C THR A 498 6.77 -19.24 1.72
N GLY A 499 6.99 -20.55 1.60
CA GLY A 499 8.06 -21.10 0.76
C GLY A 499 7.86 -20.76 -0.72
N MET A 500 8.81 -21.17 -1.54
CA MET A 500 8.70 -21.10 -2.99
C MET A 500 7.71 -22.16 -3.50
N PHE A 501 6.99 -21.87 -4.58
CA PHE A 501 6.20 -22.88 -5.26
C PHE A 501 6.26 -22.76 -6.79
N SER A 502 6.26 -23.90 -7.48
CA SER A 502 6.09 -24.00 -8.94
C SER A 502 4.89 -24.89 -9.29
N PRO A 503 4.18 -24.62 -10.40
CA PRO A 503 3.19 -25.52 -10.98
C PRO A 503 3.66 -26.98 -11.10
#